data_AF-A0A2P1NPA9-F1
#
_entry.id   AF-A0A2P1NPA9-F1
#
_cell.length_a   1.000
_cell.length_b   1.000
_cell.length_c   1.000
_cell.angle_alpha   90.00
_cell.angle_beta   90.00
_cell.angle_gamma   90.00
#
_symmetry.space_group_name_H-M   'P 1'
#
loop_
_entity.id
_entity.type
_entity.pdbx_description
1 polymer ?
#
loop_
_entity_poly.entity_id
_entity_poly.type
_entity_poly.pdbx_seq_one_letter_code
_entity_poly.pdbx_strand_id
1 'polypeptide(L)'
;MLWASLALTSHSSTPAAAPSVATPSKVVFVREIQPDGKAADYVRETYPWGTQTLPAHRIAKPGHGFLHHTFATEKPAQATTQVLTFRFRSNDLFATNPGAHFLVSGRSESTSWYNRGRGFIVGDLSRTVNPCPGAMASQPESWWTLQPQSQAPASTVWNGHHCGPSLRDGVWYDVHLHVNSDNHFAYWIWQDGQLITSQLVHDTRNPEGALINDKLTGFAFGLVFARNYSSPWTLEFDRITVRWL
;
A
#
# COMPACT_ATOMS: atom_id res chain seq x y z
N MET A 1 -3.75 16.19 -71.66
CA MET A 1 -3.62 15.25 -70.51
C MET A 1 -2.79 15.94 -69.43
N LEU A 2 -3.42 16.42 -68.36
CA LEU A 2 -2.73 16.89 -67.15
C LEU A 2 -3.21 15.98 -66.00
N TRP A 3 -2.27 15.30 -65.35
CA TRP A 3 -2.51 14.56 -64.10
C TRP A 3 -2.12 15.47 -62.93
N ALA A 4 -3.04 15.65 -61.98
CA ALA A 4 -2.78 16.29 -60.70
C ALA A 4 -2.48 15.21 -59.65
N SER A 5 -1.29 15.25 -59.05
CA SER A 5 -0.91 14.37 -57.94
C SER A 5 -1.42 14.94 -56.61
N LEU A 6 -2.32 14.23 -55.94
CA LEU A 6 -2.62 14.45 -54.53
C LEU A 6 -1.50 13.84 -53.67
N ALA A 7 -0.85 14.66 -52.85
CA ALA A 7 0.02 14.20 -51.78
C ALA A 7 -0.82 13.90 -50.54
N LEU A 8 -0.89 12.63 -50.14
CA LEU A 8 -1.43 12.21 -48.84
C LEU A 8 -0.38 12.47 -47.76
N THR A 9 -0.63 13.45 -46.89
CA THR A 9 0.15 13.63 -45.66
C THR A 9 -0.39 12.72 -44.57
N SER A 10 0.27 11.58 -44.35
CA SER A 10 0.03 10.72 -43.20
C SER A 10 0.49 11.42 -41.93
N HIS A 11 -0.44 11.83 -41.08
CA HIS A 11 -0.11 12.30 -39.74
C HIS A 11 0.20 11.08 -38.88
N SER A 12 1.49 10.81 -38.65
CA SER A 12 1.90 9.88 -37.60
C SER A 12 1.65 10.55 -36.26
N SER A 13 0.57 10.18 -35.58
CA SER A 13 0.42 10.50 -34.15
C SER A 13 1.48 9.70 -33.40
N THR A 14 2.57 10.36 -33.01
CA THR A 14 3.48 9.83 -32.00
C THR A 14 2.65 9.55 -30.74
N PRO A 15 2.77 8.36 -30.13
CA PRO A 15 2.15 8.11 -28.83
C PRO A 15 2.67 9.18 -27.86
N ALA A 16 1.75 9.88 -27.19
CA ALA A 16 2.12 10.81 -26.13
C ALA A 16 2.97 10.05 -25.11
N ALA A 17 4.13 10.61 -24.75
CA ALA A 17 4.95 10.07 -23.68
C ALA A 17 4.08 9.90 -22.43
N ALA A 18 4.11 8.72 -21.80
CA ALA A 18 3.39 8.47 -20.56
C ALA A 18 3.78 9.57 -19.55
N PRO A 19 2.83 10.25 -18.90
CA PRO A 19 3.14 11.27 -17.92
C PRO A 19 4.06 10.69 -16.84
N SER A 20 5.06 11.48 -16.45
CA SER A 20 5.99 11.13 -15.38
C SER A 20 5.21 10.84 -14.10
N VAL A 21 5.14 9.57 -13.73
CA VAL A 21 4.56 9.04 -12.49
C VAL A 21 3.03 9.16 -12.38
N ALA A 22 2.29 8.25 -13.01
CA ALA A 22 0.87 8.11 -12.70
C ALA A 22 0.68 7.33 -11.39
N THR A 23 -0.29 7.76 -10.59
CA THR A 23 -0.80 6.99 -9.46
C THR A 23 -1.79 5.95 -10.00
N PRO A 24 -1.68 4.65 -9.65
CA PRO A 24 -2.69 3.68 -10.06
C PRO A 24 -4.01 4.01 -9.37
N SER A 25 -5.14 3.84 -10.08
CA SER A 25 -6.47 3.97 -9.48
C SER A 25 -6.87 2.73 -8.68
N LYS A 26 -6.26 1.58 -8.99
CA LYS A 26 -6.51 0.29 -8.33
C LYS A 26 -5.24 -0.54 -8.23
N VAL A 27 -5.03 -1.17 -7.07
CA VAL A 27 -3.96 -2.16 -6.81
C VAL A 27 -4.61 -3.42 -6.23
N VAL A 28 -4.28 -4.60 -6.77
CA VAL A 28 -4.81 -5.87 -6.27
C VAL A 28 -3.67 -6.85 -6.03
N PHE A 29 -3.50 -7.28 -4.78
CA PHE A 29 -2.66 -8.42 -4.44
C PHE A 29 -3.48 -9.69 -4.61
N VAL A 30 -2.95 -10.66 -5.33
CA VAL A 30 -3.67 -11.89 -5.68
C VAL A 30 -2.84 -13.11 -5.35
N ARG A 31 -3.51 -14.13 -4.79
CA ARG A 31 -3.13 -15.54 -4.91
C ARG A 31 -4.15 -16.28 -5.76
N GLU A 32 -3.69 -16.89 -6.83
CA GLU A 32 -4.46 -17.88 -7.60
C GLU A 32 -3.91 -19.28 -7.33
N ILE A 33 -4.81 -20.28 -7.35
CA ILE A 33 -4.46 -21.70 -7.35
C ILE A 33 -4.64 -22.22 -8.77
N GLN A 34 -3.55 -22.66 -9.38
CA GLN A 34 -3.53 -23.17 -10.74
C GLN A 34 -4.15 -24.58 -10.81
N PRO A 35 -4.60 -25.03 -12.00
CA PRO A 35 -5.16 -26.38 -12.17
C PRO A 35 -4.22 -27.52 -11.75
N ASP A 36 -2.90 -27.27 -11.77
CA ASP A 36 -1.87 -28.22 -11.30
C ASP A 36 -1.63 -28.18 -9.78
N GLY A 37 -2.44 -27.40 -9.04
CA GLY A 37 -2.35 -27.22 -7.60
C GLY A 37 -1.28 -26.24 -7.14
N LYS A 38 -0.53 -25.60 -8.04
CA LYS A 38 0.48 -24.59 -7.66
C LYS A 38 -0.16 -23.24 -7.39
N ALA A 39 0.42 -22.48 -6.46
CA ALA A 39 0.02 -21.10 -6.22
C ALA A 39 0.83 -20.12 -7.08
N ALA A 40 0.14 -19.12 -7.61
CA ALA A 40 0.73 -17.94 -8.23
C ALA A 40 0.36 -16.69 -7.42
N ASP A 41 1.37 -16.01 -6.90
CA ASP A 41 1.22 -14.73 -6.21
C ASP A 41 1.70 -13.60 -7.13
N TYR A 42 0.89 -12.56 -7.32
CA TYR A 42 1.22 -11.39 -8.15
C TYR A 42 0.43 -10.15 -7.75
N VAL A 43 0.78 -9.00 -8.33
CA VAL A 43 0.10 -7.71 -8.13
C VAL A 43 -0.49 -7.25 -9.46
N ARG A 44 -1.74 -6.76 -9.47
CA ARG A 44 -2.33 -6.05 -10.62
C ARG A 44 -2.49 -4.58 -10.29
N GLU A 45 -2.10 -3.72 -11.22
CA GLU A 45 -2.17 -2.26 -11.07
C GLU A 45 -2.91 -1.67 -12.24
N THR A 46 -3.89 -0.82 -11.98
CA THR A 46 -4.71 -0.17 -13.00
C THR A 46 -4.38 1.29 -13.09
N TYR A 47 -4.03 1.73 -14.29
CA TYR A 47 -3.71 3.11 -14.66
C TYR A 47 -4.70 3.60 -15.72
N PRO A 48 -4.72 4.92 -16.02
CA PRO A 48 -5.58 5.45 -17.08
C PRO A 48 -5.39 4.79 -18.45
N TRP A 49 -4.21 4.22 -18.72
CA TRP A 49 -3.88 3.55 -19.99
C TRP A 49 -4.04 2.03 -19.96
N GLY A 50 -4.46 1.44 -18.83
CA GLY A 50 -4.72 0.00 -18.73
C GLY A 50 -4.21 -0.64 -17.44
N THR A 51 -4.37 -1.96 -17.38
CA THR A 51 -3.95 -2.78 -16.24
C THR A 51 -2.66 -3.53 -16.56
N GLN A 52 -1.67 -3.45 -15.67
CA GLN A 52 -0.46 -4.26 -15.73
C GLN A 52 -0.45 -5.32 -14.62
N THR A 53 0.20 -6.45 -14.89
CA THR A 53 0.45 -7.50 -13.90
C THR A 53 1.95 -7.54 -13.61
N LEU A 54 2.30 -7.41 -12.34
CA LEU A 54 3.67 -7.43 -11.87
C LEU A 54 3.95 -8.69 -11.05
N PRO A 55 5.15 -9.27 -11.19
CA PRO A 55 5.54 -10.40 -10.36
C PRO A 55 5.62 -9.98 -8.89
N ALA A 56 5.41 -10.94 -8.00
CA ALA A 56 5.65 -10.78 -6.59
C ALA A 56 7.11 -10.36 -6.30
N HIS A 57 7.32 -9.17 -5.72
CA HIS A 57 8.60 -8.81 -5.10
C HIS A 57 8.75 -9.55 -3.75
N ARG A 58 9.46 -10.68 -3.76
CA ARG A 58 9.53 -11.62 -2.63
C ARG A 58 10.66 -11.26 -1.67
N ILE A 59 10.34 -11.00 -0.40
CA ILE A 59 11.30 -11.10 0.70
C ILE A 59 11.19 -12.50 1.28
N ALA A 60 12.24 -13.30 1.16
CA ALA A 60 12.22 -14.68 1.60
C ALA A 60 12.62 -14.79 3.08
N LYS A 61 11.66 -14.61 3.99
CA LYS A 61 11.72 -15.34 5.26
C LYS A 61 11.11 -16.74 5.00
N PRO A 62 11.77 -17.84 5.36
CA PRO A 62 11.20 -19.17 5.19
C PRO A 62 9.78 -19.25 5.79
N GLY A 63 8.84 -19.82 5.04
CA GLY A 63 7.43 -19.94 5.46
C GLY A 63 6.54 -18.71 5.25
N HIS A 64 7.09 -17.54 4.88
CA HIS A 64 6.33 -16.31 4.69
C HIS A 64 6.46 -15.73 3.29
N GLY A 65 5.37 -15.14 2.79
CA GLY A 65 5.38 -14.29 1.61
C GLY A 65 5.31 -12.83 2.01
N PHE A 66 5.93 -11.98 1.19
CA PHE A 66 5.78 -10.54 1.25
C PHE A 66 5.58 -10.05 -0.17
N LEU A 67 4.61 -9.16 -0.35
CA LEU A 67 4.36 -8.40 -1.57
C LEU A 67 4.37 -6.94 -1.18
N HIS A 68 5.04 -6.10 -1.95
CA HIS A 68 5.00 -4.66 -1.73
C HIS A 68 5.11 -3.90 -3.06
N HIS A 69 4.63 -2.67 -3.04
CA HIS A 69 4.90 -1.72 -4.10
C HIS A 69 4.99 -0.31 -3.54
N THR A 70 5.99 0.46 -3.99
CA THR A 70 6.12 1.90 -3.72
C THR A 70 5.74 2.69 -4.95
N PHE A 71 4.76 3.57 -4.81
CA PHE A 71 4.33 4.47 -5.86
C PHE A 71 4.91 5.85 -5.57
N ALA A 72 5.83 6.30 -6.42
CA ALA A 72 6.35 7.66 -6.33
C ALA A 72 5.20 8.66 -6.51
N THR A 73 5.29 9.81 -5.85
CA THR A 73 4.44 10.97 -6.14
C THR A 73 5.29 12.23 -6.09
N GLU A 74 4.94 13.25 -6.85
CA GLU A 74 5.67 14.51 -6.83
C GLU A 74 5.14 15.41 -5.72
N LYS A 75 6.02 15.89 -4.83
CA LYS A 75 5.68 16.83 -3.75
C LYS A 75 5.82 18.26 -4.27
N PRO A 76 4.74 19.06 -4.32
CA PRO A 76 4.83 20.50 -4.64
C PRO A 76 5.70 21.25 -3.61
N ALA A 77 6.38 22.31 -4.06
CA ALA A 77 7.42 23.03 -3.32
C ALA A 77 6.99 23.68 -1.97
N GLN A 78 5.72 23.62 -1.61
CA GLN A 78 5.18 24.19 -0.36
C GLN A 78 4.27 23.22 0.40
N ALA A 79 4.01 22.03 -0.16
CA ALA A 79 3.12 21.07 0.46
C ALA A 79 3.79 20.41 1.66
N THR A 80 3.10 20.39 2.80
CA THR A 80 3.58 19.79 4.03
C THR A 80 2.90 18.45 4.30
N THR A 81 1.70 18.23 3.76
CA THR A 81 0.91 17.04 4.06
C THR A 81 0.62 16.23 2.80
N GLN A 82 0.96 14.94 2.83
CA GLN A 82 0.46 13.98 1.87
C GLN A 82 -0.90 13.47 2.35
N VAL A 83 -1.89 13.46 1.47
CA VAL A 83 -3.20 12.86 1.70
C VAL A 83 -3.38 11.72 0.71
N LEU A 84 -3.48 10.51 1.21
CA LEU A 84 -3.81 9.31 0.46
C LEU A 84 -5.24 8.91 0.80
N THR A 85 -6.11 8.81 -0.21
CA THR A 85 -7.47 8.26 -0.03
C THR A 85 -7.66 7.06 -0.95
N PHE A 86 -8.38 6.06 -0.46
CA PHE A 86 -8.67 4.82 -1.18
C PHE A 86 -9.76 4.07 -0.44
N ARG A 87 -10.24 2.98 -1.04
CA ARG A 87 -11.01 1.95 -0.34
C ARG A 87 -10.29 0.62 -0.41
N PHE A 88 -10.44 -0.22 0.60
CA PHE A 88 -9.90 -1.58 0.56
C PHE A 88 -10.94 -2.64 0.87
N ARG A 89 -10.72 -3.84 0.34
CA ARG A 89 -11.46 -5.06 0.64
C ARG A 89 -10.54 -6.26 0.50
N SER A 90 -10.55 -7.14 1.49
CA SER A 90 -10.01 -8.48 1.37
C SER A 90 -11.12 -9.45 1.02
N ASN A 91 -10.85 -10.42 0.15
CA ASN A 91 -11.74 -11.55 -0.12
C ASN A 91 -10.98 -12.82 0.24
N ASP A 92 -11.46 -13.53 1.26
CA ASP A 92 -10.92 -14.77 1.83
C ASP A 92 -9.47 -14.71 2.33
N LEU A 93 -8.80 -13.55 2.28
CA LEU A 93 -7.40 -13.41 2.71
C LEU A 93 -7.24 -13.77 4.18
N PHE A 94 -8.02 -13.15 5.08
CA PHE A 94 -7.82 -13.35 6.51
C PHE A 94 -8.50 -14.64 6.99
N ALA A 95 -9.58 -15.06 6.35
CA ALA A 95 -10.20 -16.36 6.59
C ALA A 95 -9.27 -17.53 6.26
N THR A 96 -8.55 -17.46 5.13
CA THR A 96 -7.64 -18.54 4.69
C THR A 96 -6.21 -18.34 5.17
N ASN A 97 -5.83 -17.13 5.57
CA ASN A 97 -4.50 -16.79 6.06
C ASN A 97 -4.60 -15.94 7.34
N PRO A 98 -4.94 -16.56 8.48
CA PRO A 98 -5.15 -15.81 9.72
C PRO A 98 -3.95 -14.95 10.12
N GLY A 99 -2.71 -15.39 9.82
CA GLY A 99 -1.50 -14.61 10.11
C GLY A 99 -1.17 -13.50 9.12
N ALA A 100 -2.00 -13.26 8.10
CA ALA A 100 -1.78 -12.20 7.14
C ALA A 100 -2.03 -10.83 7.75
N HIS A 101 -1.29 -9.84 7.25
CA HIS A 101 -1.50 -8.43 7.53
C HIS A 101 -0.99 -7.59 6.37
N PHE A 102 -1.71 -6.53 6.05
CA PHE A 102 -1.25 -5.54 5.10
C PHE A 102 -0.87 -4.23 5.80
N LEU A 103 0.00 -3.47 5.15
CA LEU A 103 0.43 -2.15 5.56
C LEU A 103 0.08 -1.14 4.47
N VAL A 104 -0.22 0.07 4.93
CA VAL A 104 -0.37 1.26 4.09
C VAL A 104 0.46 2.37 4.71
N SER A 105 1.34 2.98 3.91
CA SER A 105 2.20 4.06 4.36
C SER A 105 2.25 5.21 3.36
N GLY A 106 2.11 6.43 3.86
CA GLY A 106 2.46 7.66 3.14
C GLY A 106 3.86 8.12 3.50
N ARG A 107 4.40 9.08 2.73
CA ARG A 107 5.80 9.52 2.80
C ARG A 107 6.73 8.29 2.81
N SER A 108 6.53 7.40 1.86
CA SER A 108 7.00 6.02 1.98
C SER A 108 7.99 5.62 0.91
N GLU A 109 8.87 4.72 1.31
CA GLU A 109 9.76 3.93 0.48
C GLU A 109 9.75 2.50 1.01
N SER A 110 9.43 1.54 0.15
CA SER A 110 9.37 0.12 0.46
C SER A 110 10.20 -0.64 -0.56
N THR A 111 11.06 -1.53 -0.06
CA THR A 111 11.93 -2.39 -0.86
C THR A 111 11.88 -3.83 -0.35
N SER A 112 12.66 -4.72 -0.97
CA SER A 112 12.80 -6.11 -0.54
C SER A 112 13.59 -6.32 0.77
N TRP A 113 13.99 -5.28 1.48
CA TRP A 113 14.71 -5.45 2.74
C TRP A 113 14.38 -4.39 3.79
N TYR A 114 13.56 -3.39 3.45
CA TYR A 114 13.05 -2.44 4.43
C TYR A 114 11.77 -1.74 3.99
N ASN A 115 11.11 -1.13 4.97
CA ASN A 115 10.04 -0.15 4.78
C ASN A 115 10.38 1.12 5.56
N ARG A 116 10.04 2.26 4.98
CA ARG A 116 10.06 3.57 5.60
C ARG A 116 8.72 4.25 5.36
N GLY A 117 8.28 5.03 6.33
CA GLY A 117 7.08 5.86 6.20
C GLY A 117 6.15 5.70 7.39
N ARG A 118 4.96 6.27 7.25
CA ARG A 118 3.96 6.34 8.33
C ARG A 118 2.59 6.00 7.82
N GLY A 119 1.84 5.28 8.63
CA GLY A 119 0.46 4.94 8.33
C GLY A 119 -0.08 3.90 9.28
N PHE A 120 -0.58 2.80 8.75
CA PHE A 120 -1.26 1.81 9.55
C PHE A 120 -1.13 0.41 8.96
N ILE A 121 -1.40 -0.58 9.80
CA ILE A 121 -1.55 -1.98 9.40
C ILE A 121 -2.93 -2.49 9.72
N VAL A 122 -3.34 -3.52 8.98
CA VAL A 122 -4.57 -4.27 9.20
C VAL A 122 -4.28 -5.76 9.07
N GLY A 123 -4.74 -6.55 10.03
CA GLY A 123 -4.67 -8.01 9.99
C GLY A 123 -4.93 -8.63 11.36
N ASP A 124 -4.56 -9.89 11.55
CA ASP A 124 -4.51 -10.47 12.89
C ASP A 124 -3.26 -9.96 13.61
N LEU A 125 -3.51 -9.06 14.55
CA LEU A 125 -2.48 -8.38 15.33
C LEU A 125 -2.34 -9.00 16.72
N SER A 126 -2.96 -10.15 16.99
CA SER A 126 -2.87 -10.81 18.30
C SER A 126 -1.46 -11.30 18.64
N ARG A 127 -0.58 -11.42 17.63
CA ARG A 127 0.80 -11.89 17.75
C ARG A 127 1.85 -10.79 17.54
N THR A 128 1.46 -9.53 17.37
CA THR A 128 2.41 -8.43 17.30
C THR A 128 2.99 -8.12 18.69
N VAL A 129 4.13 -7.43 18.74
CA VAL A 129 4.80 -7.03 20.00
C VAL A 129 3.83 -6.33 20.97
N ASN A 130 2.90 -5.55 20.41
CA ASN A 130 1.78 -4.97 21.14
C ASN A 130 0.49 -5.47 20.49
N PRO A 131 -0.18 -6.47 21.08
CA PRO A 131 -1.29 -7.14 20.39
C PRO A 131 -2.60 -6.35 20.49
N CYS A 132 -3.42 -6.44 19.44
CA CYS A 132 -4.80 -5.97 19.49
C CYS A 132 -5.75 -7.08 19.97
N PRO A 133 -6.67 -6.80 20.91
CA PRO A 133 -7.70 -7.77 21.29
C PRO A 133 -8.71 -7.95 20.16
N GLY A 134 -9.04 -9.20 19.85
CA GLY A 134 -10.01 -9.55 18.79
C GLY A 134 -9.35 -10.07 17.51
N ALA A 135 -10.17 -10.21 16.46
CA ALA A 135 -9.74 -10.64 15.13
C ALA A 135 -9.15 -9.46 14.32
N MET A 136 -9.15 -9.55 12.98
CA MET A 136 -8.63 -8.54 12.06
C MET A 136 -8.90 -7.10 12.54
N ALA A 137 -7.87 -6.33 12.89
CA ALA A 137 -8.00 -4.97 13.38
C ALA A 137 -6.99 -4.05 12.72
N SER A 138 -7.22 -2.74 12.78
CA SER A 138 -6.22 -1.74 12.36
C SER A 138 -5.40 -1.25 13.55
N GLN A 139 -4.13 -0.89 13.33
CA GLN A 139 -3.33 -0.14 14.30
C GLN A 139 -2.36 0.83 13.60
N PRO A 140 -2.06 1.99 14.20
CA PRO A 140 -1.06 2.91 13.67
C PRO A 140 0.35 2.31 13.73
N GLU A 141 1.13 2.53 12.68
CA GLU A 141 2.51 2.06 12.61
C GLU A 141 3.40 3.06 11.86
N SER A 142 4.65 3.16 12.33
CA SER A 142 5.72 3.90 11.66
C SER A 142 6.89 2.96 11.45
N TRP A 143 7.45 2.97 10.24
CA TRP A 143 8.54 2.08 9.84
C TRP A 143 9.80 2.88 9.55
N TRP A 144 10.95 2.32 9.93
CA TRP A 144 12.25 2.88 9.61
C TRP A 144 13.31 1.79 9.52
N THR A 145 14.45 2.17 8.94
CA THR A 145 15.63 1.31 8.88
C THR A 145 16.70 1.90 9.77
N LEU A 146 17.17 1.15 10.76
CA LEU A 146 18.44 1.48 11.40
C LEU A 146 19.54 0.96 10.47
N GLN A 147 20.58 1.75 10.22
CA GLN A 147 21.66 1.58 9.24
C GLN A 147 22.17 0.12 8.98
N PRO A 148 22.89 -0.15 7.86
CA PRO A 148 23.17 -1.49 7.33
C PRO A 148 23.71 -2.55 8.30
N GLN A 149 24.27 -2.13 9.42
CA GLN A 149 24.82 -2.99 10.47
C GLN A 149 23.75 -3.62 11.37
N SER A 150 22.54 -3.05 11.43
CA SER A 150 21.47 -3.52 12.35
C SER A 150 20.63 -4.70 11.82
N GLN A 151 20.83 -5.09 10.55
CA GLN A 151 20.26 -6.26 9.85
C GLN A 151 18.73 -6.50 9.93
N ALA A 152 17.93 -5.63 10.55
CA ALA A 152 16.48 -5.77 10.56
C ALA A 152 15.76 -4.42 10.45
N PRO A 153 14.73 -4.30 9.58
CA PRO A 153 13.82 -3.17 9.62
C PRO A 153 13.14 -3.10 10.98
N ALA A 154 13.06 -1.89 11.54
CA ALA A 154 12.43 -1.64 12.82
C ALA A 154 11.12 -0.87 12.59
N SER A 155 10.15 -1.12 13.46
CA SER A 155 8.91 -0.36 13.46
C SER A 155 8.49 0.02 14.87
N THR A 156 7.78 1.12 14.98
CA THR A 156 7.07 1.53 16.18
C THR A 156 5.65 1.20 15.86
N VAL A 157 5.21 0.08 16.42
CA VAL A 157 3.79 -0.19 16.57
C VAL A 157 3.31 0.73 17.69
N TRP A 158 2.43 1.67 17.35
CA TRP A 158 1.89 2.64 18.29
C TRP A 158 0.78 1.97 19.11
N ASN A 159 1.23 1.07 20.01
CA ASN A 159 0.56 0.33 21.11
C ASN A 159 -0.94 -0.05 21.01
N GLY A 160 -1.26 -1.23 21.55
CA GLY A 160 -2.60 -1.84 21.64
C GLY A 160 -3.75 -1.07 22.32
N HIS A 161 -3.59 0.22 22.65
CA HIS A 161 -4.72 1.12 22.97
C HIS A 161 -5.38 1.74 21.72
N HIS A 162 -4.70 1.68 20.56
CA HIS A 162 -5.16 2.28 19.30
C HIS A 162 -5.67 1.24 18.31
N CYS A 163 -6.17 0.11 18.83
CA CYS A 163 -6.77 -0.95 18.03
C CYS A 163 -8.12 -0.50 17.51
N GLY A 164 -8.28 -0.54 16.19
CA GLY A 164 -9.58 -0.40 15.55
C GLY A 164 -10.51 -1.57 15.93
N PRO A 165 -11.81 -1.45 15.62
CA PRO A 165 -12.75 -2.56 15.77
C PRO A 165 -12.39 -3.71 14.84
N SER A 166 -12.97 -4.89 15.08
CA SER A 166 -12.81 -6.03 14.18
C SER A 166 -13.40 -5.73 12.81
N LEU A 167 -12.59 -5.96 11.77
CA LEU A 167 -12.93 -5.84 10.37
C LEU A 167 -13.25 -7.24 9.80
N ARG A 168 -13.82 -7.30 8.59
CA ARG A 168 -14.26 -8.54 7.95
C ARG A 168 -13.84 -8.64 6.48
N ASP A 169 -13.60 -9.87 6.01
CA ASP A 169 -13.49 -10.18 4.57
C ASP A 169 -14.83 -9.87 3.86
N GLY A 170 -14.76 -9.57 2.57
CA GLY A 170 -15.89 -9.24 1.69
C GLY A 170 -16.47 -7.83 1.89
N VAL A 171 -16.00 -7.08 2.87
CA VAL A 171 -16.49 -5.74 3.22
C VAL A 171 -15.54 -4.67 2.66
N TRP A 172 -16.13 -3.59 2.15
CA TRP A 172 -15.38 -2.42 1.71
C TRP A 172 -15.24 -1.39 2.81
N TYR A 173 -14.02 -0.87 2.94
CA TYR A 173 -13.67 0.17 3.90
C TYR A 173 -13.05 1.35 3.16
N ASP A 174 -13.59 2.54 3.35
CA ASP A 174 -12.99 3.78 2.83
C ASP A 174 -11.95 4.30 3.81
N VAL A 175 -10.83 4.83 3.31
CA VAL A 175 -9.67 5.25 4.11
C VAL A 175 -9.19 6.62 3.68
N HIS A 176 -8.87 7.44 4.67
CA HIS A 176 -8.10 8.67 4.51
C HIS A 176 -6.85 8.55 5.37
N LEU A 177 -5.67 8.72 4.78
CA LEU A 177 -4.38 8.74 5.46
C LEU A 177 -3.71 10.10 5.20
N HIS A 178 -3.37 10.80 6.26
CA HIS A 178 -2.67 12.07 6.24
C HIS A 178 -1.28 11.87 6.85
N VAL A 179 -0.23 12.28 6.14
CA VAL A 179 1.16 12.25 6.66
C VAL A 179 1.79 13.63 6.48
N ASN A 180 2.06 14.28 7.60
CA ASN A 180 2.56 15.64 7.69
C ASN A 180 4.09 15.68 7.88
N SER A 181 4.73 16.76 7.42
CA SER A 181 6.17 17.02 7.57
C SER A 181 6.64 17.28 9.01
N ASP A 182 5.74 17.48 9.96
CA ASP A 182 6.06 17.78 11.37
C ASP A 182 5.91 16.52 12.25
N ASN A 183 6.27 15.35 11.71
CA ASN A 183 6.17 14.05 12.36
C ASN A 183 4.75 13.63 12.80
N HIS A 184 3.71 14.26 12.27
CA HIS A 184 2.34 13.83 12.54
C HIS A 184 1.80 12.96 11.42
N PHE A 185 1.02 11.96 11.78
CA PHE A 185 0.17 11.27 10.82
C PHE A 185 -1.18 10.94 11.45
N ALA A 186 -2.19 10.85 10.62
CA ALA A 186 -3.52 10.48 11.03
C ALA A 186 -4.17 9.60 9.98
N TYR A 187 -5.01 8.67 10.41
CA TYR A 187 -5.86 7.95 9.49
C TYR A 187 -7.25 7.79 10.05
N TRP A 188 -8.19 7.60 9.13
CA TRP A 188 -9.59 7.34 9.40
C TRP A 188 -10.05 6.23 8.49
N ILE A 189 -10.88 5.33 9.02
CA ILE A 189 -11.50 4.25 8.27
C ILE A 189 -13.01 4.36 8.45
N TRP A 190 -13.74 4.27 7.36
CA TRP A 190 -15.20 4.25 7.32
C TRP A 190 -15.72 2.96 6.72
N GLN A 191 -16.91 2.56 7.15
CA GLN A 191 -17.70 1.51 6.51
C GLN A 191 -19.10 2.07 6.25
N ASP A 192 -19.56 2.01 5.01
CA ASP A 192 -20.90 2.48 4.61
C ASP A 192 -21.22 3.91 5.08
N GLY A 193 -20.21 4.78 5.04
CA GLY A 193 -20.28 6.18 5.48
C GLY A 193 -20.14 6.40 6.99
N GLN A 194 -20.11 5.35 7.80
CA GLN A 194 -19.92 5.43 9.25
C GLN A 194 -18.44 5.34 9.62
N LEU A 195 -17.94 6.27 10.44
CA LEU A 195 -16.57 6.22 10.95
C LEU A 195 -16.44 5.02 11.90
N ILE A 196 -15.53 4.09 11.58
CA ILE A 196 -15.28 2.91 12.42
C ILE A 196 -14.03 3.07 13.28
N THR A 197 -13.01 3.80 12.82
CA THR A 197 -11.82 4.12 13.63
C THR A 197 -11.12 5.36 13.08
N SER A 198 -10.45 6.08 13.99
CA SER A 198 -9.59 7.20 13.66
C SER A 198 -8.42 7.27 14.63
N GLN A 199 -7.23 7.55 14.12
CA GLN A 199 -6.04 7.72 14.95
C GLN A 199 -5.27 8.96 14.51
N LEU A 200 -4.76 9.71 15.49
CA LEU A 200 -3.80 10.79 15.30
C LEU A 200 -2.56 10.42 16.12
N VAL A 201 -1.40 10.44 15.47
CA VAL A 201 -0.13 10.05 16.07
C VAL A 201 0.89 11.16 15.85
N HIS A 202 1.55 11.54 16.94
CA HIS A 202 2.78 12.33 16.91
C HIS A 202 3.97 11.37 17.01
N ASP A 203 4.66 11.16 15.89
CA ASP A 203 5.77 10.23 15.74
C ASP A 203 7.08 10.80 16.30
N THR A 204 7.22 10.72 17.63
CA THR A 204 8.43 11.14 18.35
C THR A 204 9.49 10.05 18.45
N ARG A 205 9.23 8.85 17.93
CA ARG A 205 10.10 7.66 18.10
C ARG A 205 10.86 7.30 16.84
N ASN A 206 10.39 7.67 15.65
CA ASN A 206 11.07 7.35 14.41
C ASN A 206 12.33 8.21 14.21
N PRO A 207 13.53 7.61 14.26
CA PRO A 207 14.80 8.34 14.13
C PRO A 207 15.05 8.83 12.69
N GLU A 208 14.34 8.30 11.70
CA GLU A 208 14.41 8.73 10.30
C GLU A 208 13.36 9.83 9.99
N GLY A 209 12.81 10.50 10.99
CA GLY A 209 11.77 11.53 10.81
C GLY A 209 12.13 12.60 9.76
N ALA A 210 13.33 13.15 9.80
CA ALA A 210 13.80 14.13 8.81
C ALA A 210 13.81 13.56 7.37
N LEU A 211 14.24 12.30 7.19
CA LEU A 211 14.21 11.66 5.88
C LEU A 211 12.78 11.52 5.36
N ILE A 212 11.86 11.07 6.22
CA ILE A 212 10.44 10.89 5.88
C ILE A 212 9.78 12.23 5.55
N ASN A 213 10.07 13.28 6.31
CA ASN A 213 9.45 14.61 6.14
C ASN A 213 9.95 15.35 4.90
N ASP A 214 11.27 15.28 4.67
CA ASP A 214 11.94 16.15 3.72
C ASP A 214 12.17 15.49 2.35
N LYS A 215 12.38 14.17 2.32
CA LYS A 215 12.76 13.46 1.09
C LYS A 215 11.69 12.53 0.56
N LEU A 216 11.00 11.80 1.42
CA LEU A 216 10.04 10.80 0.94
C LEU A 216 8.76 11.45 0.43
N THR A 217 8.37 11.08 -0.77
CA THR A 217 7.17 11.59 -1.45
C THR A 217 6.26 10.48 -1.95
N GLY A 218 6.67 9.22 -1.88
CA GLY A 218 5.84 8.10 -2.32
C GLY A 218 4.77 7.70 -1.30
N PHE A 219 3.98 6.70 -1.67
CA PHE A 219 3.21 5.87 -0.75
C PHE A 219 3.46 4.39 -1.08
N ALA A 220 3.18 3.50 -0.13
CA ALA A 220 3.34 2.07 -0.34
C ALA A 220 2.15 1.27 0.19
N PHE A 221 1.88 0.17 -0.52
CA PHE A 221 1.06 -0.92 -0.02
C PHE A 221 1.95 -2.15 0.13
N GLY A 222 1.84 -2.84 1.25
CA GLY A 222 2.55 -4.09 1.50
C GLY A 222 1.63 -5.13 2.10
N LEU A 223 1.92 -6.40 1.87
CA LEU A 223 1.16 -7.54 2.36
C LEU A 223 2.13 -8.65 2.80
N VAL A 224 2.06 -9.01 4.08
CA VAL A 224 2.73 -10.17 4.67
C VAL A 224 1.71 -11.27 4.85
N PHE A 225 2.07 -12.52 4.55
CA PHE A 225 1.17 -13.66 4.66
C PHE A 225 1.93 -14.98 4.89
N ALA A 226 1.26 -15.97 5.46
CA ALA A 226 1.79 -17.33 5.55
C ALA A 226 1.78 -18.02 4.17
N ARG A 227 2.78 -18.85 3.89
CA ARG A 227 2.83 -19.68 2.68
C ARG A 227 1.97 -20.94 2.79
N ASN A 228 0.69 -20.78 3.15
CA ASN A 228 -0.31 -21.83 3.04
C ASN A 228 -1.03 -21.72 1.69
N TYR A 229 -0.52 -22.46 0.71
CA TYR A 229 -0.98 -22.39 -0.69
C TYR A 229 -2.27 -23.18 -0.97
N SER A 230 -3.14 -23.34 0.02
CA SER A 230 -4.32 -24.21 -0.10
C SER A 230 -5.54 -23.51 -0.71
N SER A 231 -5.57 -22.17 -0.71
CA SER A 231 -6.76 -21.40 -1.11
C SER A 231 -6.38 -20.12 -1.86
N PRO A 232 -7.18 -19.70 -2.86
CA PRO A 232 -7.05 -18.40 -3.49
C PRO A 232 -7.53 -17.29 -2.54
N TRP A 233 -7.00 -16.08 -2.74
CA TRP A 233 -7.46 -14.88 -2.03
C TRP A 233 -7.10 -13.62 -2.82
N THR A 234 -7.76 -12.52 -2.50
CA THR A 234 -7.41 -11.19 -3.03
C THR A 234 -7.43 -10.13 -1.94
N LEU A 235 -6.53 -9.15 -2.03
CA LEU A 235 -6.61 -7.89 -1.32
C LEU A 235 -6.64 -6.76 -2.34
N GLU A 236 -7.76 -6.04 -2.37
CA GLU A 236 -8.02 -4.96 -3.31
C GLU A 236 -7.90 -3.61 -2.62
N PHE A 237 -7.19 -2.68 -3.26
CA PHE A 237 -7.18 -1.25 -3.01
C PHE A 237 -7.73 -0.55 -4.25
N ASP A 238 -8.79 0.23 -4.11
CA ASP A 238 -9.51 0.85 -5.22
C ASP A 238 -9.74 2.34 -4.95
N ARG A 239 -10.09 3.10 -5.99
CA ARG A 239 -10.29 4.56 -5.94
C ARG A 239 -9.12 5.30 -5.29
N ILE A 240 -7.91 4.83 -5.55
CA ILE A 240 -6.70 5.41 -4.97
C ILE A 240 -6.49 6.81 -5.54
N THR A 241 -6.38 7.80 -4.67
CA THR A 241 -5.97 9.16 -5.03
C THR A 241 -4.95 9.68 -4.04
N VAL A 242 -4.03 10.49 -4.55
CA VAL A 242 -3.05 11.20 -3.73
C VAL A 242 -3.20 12.70 -3.98
N ARG A 243 -3.20 13.46 -2.90
CA ARG A 243 -3.16 14.93 -2.93
C ARG A 243 -2.09 15.43 -1.98
N TRP A 244 -1.47 16.53 -2.37
CA TRP A 244 -0.55 17.29 -1.54
C TRP A 244 -1.22 18.58 -1.05
N LEU A 245 -1.10 18.86 0.24
CA LEU A 245 -1.62 20.06 0.92
C LEU A 245 -0.47 20.85 1.55
#